data_AF-A0A557QQV5-F1
#
_entry.id   AF-A0A557QQV5-F1
#
_cell.length_a   1.000
_cell.length_b   1.000
_cell.length_c   1.000
_cell.angle_alpha   90.00
_cell.angle_beta   90.00
_cell.angle_gamma   90.00
#
_symmetry.space_group_name_H-M   'P 1'
#
loop_
_entity.id
_entity.type
_entity.pdbx_description
1 polymer ?
#
loop_
_entity_poly.entity_id
_entity_poly.type
_entity_poly.pdbx_seq_one_letter_code
_entity_poly.pdbx_strand_id
1 'polypeptide(L)'
;MNHFSIPFGLIFSLFVFVMIWRVIMRVLRRVSRMTDSLPADAGPVVGRSGWGSAVVNGARATNCIRVVEYATGHAVQMHPIFGGGLVWLPKVDTTQQLNGTAALLNHGKHAIQLTGKLAEFMNPNNRNTTAAPAHAHATHTHRTDPDPDHSKATALATGVRRLPRDTGGSGLSRLAIWIAIALLVFVVLRRTVPELIAPIEQIITELLRGF
;
A
#
# COMPACT_ATOMS: atom_id res chain seq x y z
N MET A 1 -11.98 -19.38 -42.99
CA MET A 1 -11.01 -19.32 -41.88
C MET A 1 -10.79 -17.85 -41.56
N ASN A 2 -11.42 -17.34 -40.50
CA ASN A 2 -11.35 -15.93 -40.13
C ASN A 2 -10.04 -15.69 -39.38
N HIS A 3 -9.04 -15.13 -40.05
CA HIS A 3 -7.86 -14.61 -39.38
C HIS A 3 -8.30 -13.44 -38.49
N PHE A 4 -8.42 -13.71 -37.18
CA PHE A 4 -8.50 -12.67 -36.16
C PHE A 4 -7.13 -11.98 -36.13
N SER A 5 -6.93 -11.01 -37.03
CA SER A 5 -5.81 -10.08 -36.94
C SER A 5 -5.98 -9.33 -35.63
N ILE A 6 -5.24 -9.74 -34.59
CA ILE A 6 -5.13 -8.93 -33.37
C ILE A 6 -4.68 -7.56 -33.85
N PRO A 7 -5.50 -6.50 -33.70
CA PRO A 7 -5.15 -5.21 -34.24
C PRO A 7 -3.88 -4.77 -33.52
N PHE A 8 -2.83 -4.49 -34.29
CA PHE A 8 -1.53 -4.02 -33.82
C PHE A 8 -1.66 -2.90 -32.76
N GLY A 9 -2.72 -2.08 -32.85
CA GLY A 9 -3.10 -1.09 -31.86
C GLY A 9 -3.35 -1.62 -30.43
N LEU A 10 -3.92 -2.81 -30.25
CA LEU A 10 -4.12 -3.39 -28.91
C LEU A 10 -2.80 -3.79 -28.26
N ILE A 11 -1.89 -4.41 -29.04
CA ILE A 11 -0.55 -4.79 -28.56
C ILE A 11 0.24 -3.53 -28.19
N PHE A 12 0.20 -2.52 -29.05
CA PHE A 12 0.87 -1.25 -28.80
C PHE A 12 0.30 -0.53 -27.57
N SER A 13 -1.03 -0.47 -27.44
CA SER A 13 -1.71 0.13 -26.28
C SER A 13 -1.33 -0.58 -24.97
N LEU A 14 -1.32 -1.92 -24.97
CA LEU A 14 -0.91 -2.72 -23.82
C LEU A 14 0.56 -2.44 -23.45
N PHE A 15 1.44 -2.36 -24.43
CA PHE A 15 2.86 -2.04 -24.19
C PHE A 15 3.03 -0.67 -23.53
N VAL A 16 2.36 0.36 -24.05
CA VAL A 16 2.42 1.71 -23.47
C VAL A 16 1.83 1.72 -22.05
N PHE A 17 0.71 1.03 -21.83
CA PHE A 17 0.12 0.89 -20.50
C PHE A 17 1.11 0.28 -19.50
N VAL A 18 1.80 -0.81 -19.88
CA VAL A 18 2.81 -1.45 -19.02
C VAL A 18 3.97 -0.49 -18.71
N MET A 19 4.43 0.30 -19.69
CA MET A 19 5.48 1.30 -19.48
C MET A 19 5.05 2.40 -18.50
N ILE A 20 3.85 2.98 -18.70
CA ILE A 20 3.29 3.98 -17.80
C ILE A 20 3.11 3.41 -16.39
N TRP A 21 2.57 2.20 -16.29
CA TRP A 21 2.39 1.50 -15.01
C TRP A 21 3.71 1.30 -14.27
N ARG A 22 4.76 0.87 -14.96
CA ARG A 22 6.12 0.73 -14.39
C ARG A 22 6.63 2.05 -13.83
N VAL A 23 6.44 3.16 -14.54
CA VAL A 23 6.85 4.51 -14.08
C VAL A 23 6.05 4.92 -12.85
N ILE A 24 4.72 4.80 -12.88
CA ILE A 24 3.84 5.10 -11.75
C ILE A 24 4.29 4.31 -10.51
N MET A 25 4.49 2.99 -10.65
CA MET A 25 4.91 2.16 -9.52
C MET A 25 6.30 2.50 -8.98
N ARG A 26 7.24 2.89 -9.86
CA ARG A 26 8.55 3.37 -9.43
C ARG A 26 8.45 4.66 -8.60
N VAL A 27 7.55 5.58 -8.98
CA VAL A 27 7.29 6.82 -8.24
C VAL A 27 6.63 6.50 -6.89
N LEU A 28 5.57 5.67 -6.86
CA LEU A 28 4.92 5.25 -5.62
C LEU A 28 5.91 4.58 -4.65
N ARG A 29 6.81 3.73 -5.16
CA ARG A 29 7.84 3.09 -4.34
C ARG A 29 8.82 4.10 -3.73
N ARG A 30 9.21 5.12 -4.49
CA ARG A 30 10.10 6.19 -4.01
C ARG A 30 9.41 7.05 -2.94
N VAL A 31 8.12 7.35 -3.12
CA VAL A 31 7.33 8.15 -2.16
C VAL A 31 7.06 7.38 -0.88
N SER A 32 6.69 6.10 -0.98
CA SER A 32 6.44 5.24 0.18
C SER A 32 7.72 4.79 0.90
N ARG A 33 8.89 4.95 0.27
CA ARG A 33 10.20 4.52 0.79
C ARG A 33 10.25 3.02 1.17
N MET A 34 9.45 2.17 0.50
CA MET A 34 9.47 0.72 0.68
C MET A 34 10.58 0.08 -0.16
N THR A 35 11.82 0.47 0.13
CA THR A 35 13.02 0.06 -0.62
C THR A 35 14.03 -0.65 0.25
N ASP A 36 13.67 -1.00 1.48
CA ASP A 36 14.61 -1.64 2.38
C ASP A 36 14.88 -3.08 1.92
N SER A 37 16.07 -3.55 2.23
CA SER A 37 16.44 -4.95 2.03
C SER A 37 16.17 -5.71 3.31
N LEU A 38 15.76 -6.98 3.17
CA LEU A 38 15.69 -7.86 4.32
C LEU A 38 17.13 -8.13 4.79
N PRO A 39 17.46 -7.88 6.06
CA PRO A 39 18.82 -8.09 6.53
C PRO A 39 19.11 -9.60 6.67
N ALA A 40 20.37 -9.98 6.52
CA ALA A 40 20.78 -11.40 6.49
C ALA A 40 20.55 -12.11 7.84
N ASP A 41 20.47 -11.35 8.93
CA ASP A 41 20.24 -11.77 10.31
C ASP A 41 18.75 -11.69 10.72
N ALA A 42 17.82 -11.55 9.76
CA ALA A 42 16.38 -11.57 10.05
C ALA A 42 15.93 -12.84 10.79
N GLY A 43 16.66 -13.95 10.61
CA GLY A 43 16.32 -15.25 11.18
C GLY A 43 15.17 -15.94 10.45
N PRO A 44 14.62 -17.04 11.00
CA PRO A 44 13.52 -17.76 10.37
C PRO A 44 12.20 -16.97 10.41
N VAL A 45 11.34 -17.25 9.44
CA VAL A 45 9.96 -16.73 9.41
C VAL A 45 9.15 -17.41 10.51
N VAL A 46 8.55 -16.61 11.39
CA VAL A 46 7.69 -17.08 12.48
C VAL A 46 6.23 -17.11 12.03
N GLY A 47 5.80 -16.14 11.23
CA GLY A 47 4.41 -16.03 10.80
C GLY A 47 4.22 -15.12 9.59
N ARG A 48 3.08 -15.27 8.91
CA ARG A 48 2.70 -14.44 7.76
C ARG A 48 1.25 -14.03 7.89
N SER A 49 0.96 -12.74 7.79
CA SER A 49 -0.41 -12.25 7.71
C SER A 49 -1.04 -12.58 6.35
N GLY A 50 -2.35 -12.37 6.22
CA GLY A 50 -3.00 -12.21 4.90
C GLY A 50 -2.60 -10.89 4.23
N TRP A 51 -3.12 -10.66 3.02
CA TRP A 51 -3.08 -9.34 2.39
C TRP A 51 -4.10 -8.40 3.05
N GLY A 52 -3.74 -7.13 3.19
CA GLY A 52 -4.57 -6.12 3.81
C GLY A 52 -4.15 -4.71 3.46
N SER A 53 -4.68 -3.76 4.22
CA SER A 53 -4.51 -2.33 3.98
C SER A 53 -3.66 -1.67 5.05
N ALA A 54 -2.79 -0.77 4.62
CA ALA A 54 -1.94 0.02 5.50
C ALA A 54 -1.69 1.42 4.93
N VAL A 55 -1.25 2.33 5.79
CA VAL A 55 -0.68 3.62 5.41
C VAL A 55 0.81 3.58 5.73
N VAL A 56 1.67 3.66 4.72
CA VAL A 56 3.12 3.59 4.86
C VAL A 56 3.71 4.95 4.50
N ASN A 57 4.34 5.64 5.45
CA ASN A 57 4.93 6.97 5.26
C ASN A 57 3.96 7.98 4.65
N GLY A 58 2.68 7.90 5.05
CA GLY A 58 1.59 8.73 4.51
C GLY A 58 1.01 8.27 3.18
N ALA A 59 1.61 7.29 2.50
CA ALA A 59 1.03 6.67 1.30
C ALA A 59 0.05 5.56 1.68
N ARG A 60 -1.20 5.68 1.23
CA ARG A 60 -2.24 4.67 1.46
C ARG A 60 -2.08 3.52 0.47
N ALA A 61 -2.02 2.30 1.00
CA ALA A 61 -1.93 1.05 0.27
C ALA A 61 -3.11 0.15 0.67
N THR A 62 -4.01 -0.13 -0.27
CA THR A 62 -5.26 -0.87 -0.01
C THR A 62 -5.16 -2.29 -0.55
N ASN A 63 -5.39 -3.28 0.33
CA ASN A 63 -5.36 -4.71 0.02
C ASN A 63 -4.12 -5.19 -0.76
N CYS A 64 -2.97 -4.58 -0.50
CA CYS A 64 -1.72 -4.89 -1.19
C CYS A 64 -0.52 -4.95 -0.24
N ILE A 65 -0.74 -4.93 1.07
CA ILE A 65 0.29 -5.04 2.09
C ILE A 65 0.15 -6.35 2.87
N ARG A 66 1.27 -6.98 3.17
CA ARG A 66 1.38 -8.16 4.03
C ARG A 66 2.48 -7.91 5.07
N VAL A 67 2.27 -8.40 6.28
CA VAL A 67 3.29 -8.43 7.33
C VAL A 67 3.83 -9.84 7.45
N VAL A 68 5.15 -9.98 7.38
CA VAL A 68 5.87 -11.23 7.62
C VAL A 68 6.65 -11.05 8.90
N GLU A 69 6.35 -11.86 9.91
CA GLU A 69 7.08 -11.86 11.16
C GLU A 69 8.29 -12.79 11.05
N TYR A 70 9.41 -12.29 11.52
CA TYR A 70 10.68 -13.00 11.64
C TYR A 70 11.09 -13.07 13.12
N ALA A 71 12.07 -13.91 13.42
CA ALA A 71 12.59 -14.04 14.77
C ALA A 71 13.07 -12.68 15.33
N THR A 72 13.81 -11.90 14.54
CA THR A 72 14.43 -10.63 14.97
C THR A 72 13.62 -9.37 14.63
N GLY A 73 12.53 -9.49 13.85
CA GLY A 73 11.82 -8.33 13.33
C GLY A 73 10.55 -8.64 12.56
N HIS A 74 10.03 -7.62 11.87
CA HIS A 74 8.88 -7.71 10.99
C HIS A 74 9.24 -7.11 9.63
N ALA A 75 8.82 -7.76 8.55
CA ALA A 75 8.90 -7.22 7.20
C ALA A 75 7.51 -6.84 6.71
N VAL A 76 7.31 -5.57 6.39
CA VAL A 76 6.08 -5.09 5.75
C VAL A 76 6.31 -5.10 4.24
N GLN A 77 5.64 -6.01 3.55
CA GLN A 77 5.81 -6.27 2.13
C GLN A 77 4.64 -5.71 1.33
N MET A 78 4.96 -5.12 0.19
CA MET A 78 3.97 -4.68 -0.79
C MET A 78 3.85 -5.70 -1.93
N HIS A 79 2.64 -5.87 -2.45
CA HIS A 79 2.35 -6.88 -3.47
C HIS A 79 3.13 -6.59 -4.78
N PRO A 80 3.73 -7.61 -5.44
CA PRO A 80 4.60 -7.42 -6.62
C PRO A 80 3.95 -6.68 -7.79
N ILE A 81 2.65 -6.87 -8.02
CA ILE A 81 1.87 -6.16 -9.07
C ILE A 81 1.94 -4.64 -8.91
N PHE A 82 2.11 -4.15 -7.67
CA PHE A 82 2.24 -2.72 -7.37
C PHE A 82 3.71 -2.29 -7.24
N GLY A 83 4.63 -2.96 -7.95
CA GLY A 83 6.07 -2.67 -7.92
C GLY A 83 6.82 -3.31 -6.76
N GLY A 84 6.11 -4.06 -5.91
CA GLY A 84 6.67 -4.69 -4.71
C GLY A 84 7.21 -3.66 -3.74
N GLY A 85 8.14 -4.11 -2.89
CA GLY A 85 8.75 -3.27 -1.88
C GLY A 85 8.68 -3.93 -0.51
N LEU A 86 9.63 -3.55 0.33
CA LEU A 86 9.78 -4.07 1.68
C LEU A 86 10.20 -2.94 2.59
N VAL A 87 9.65 -2.93 3.79
CA VAL A 87 10.14 -2.15 4.92
C VAL A 87 10.49 -3.14 6.02
N TRP A 88 11.72 -3.06 6.48
CA TRP A 88 12.19 -3.88 7.60
C TRP A 88 12.02 -3.10 8.91
N LEU A 89 11.45 -3.78 9.91
CA LEU A 89 11.14 -3.23 11.22
C LEU A 89 11.73 -4.17 12.30
N PRO A 90 12.96 -3.91 12.80
CA PRO A 90 13.58 -4.74 13.83
C PRO A 90 12.81 -4.63 15.15
N LYS A 91 12.64 -5.75 15.88
CA LYS A 91 11.84 -5.78 17.12
C LYS A 91 12.38 -4.85 18.21
N VAL A 92 13.71 -4.73 18.31
CA VAL A 92 14.39 -3.96 19.37
C VAL A 92 14.10 -2.46 19.26
N ASP A 93 14.06 -1.94 18.04
CA ASP A 93 13.97 -0.49 17.79
C ASP A 93 12.62 -0.05 17.20
N THR A 94 11.66 -0.97 17.09
CA THR A 94 10.33 -0.66 16.57
C THR A 94 9.38 -0.35 17.71
N THR A 95 8.88 0.88 17.73
CA THR A 95 7.81 1.26 18.64
C THR A 95 6.46 0.82 18.06
N GLN A 96 5.72 0.01 18.82
CA GLN A 96 4.40 -0.47 18.43
C GLN A 96 3.33 0.14 19.33
N GLN A 97 2.33 0.78 18.73
CA GLN A 97 1.16 1.30 19.43
C GLN A 97 -0.11 0.70 18.83
N LEU A 98 -0.84 -0.05 19.63
CA LEU A 98 -2.13 -0.64 19.24
C LEU A 98 -3.26 0.31 19.65
N ASN A 99 -4.15 0.63 18.72
CA ASN A 99 -5.35 1.42 18.95
C ASN A 99 -6.56 0.69 18.36
N GLY A 100 -7.07 -0.29 19.11
CA GLY A 100 -8.22 -1.12 18.74
C GLY A 100 -8.03 -1.82 17.39
N THR A 101 -8.52 -1.18 16.32
CA THR A 101 -8.54 -1.70 14.95
C THR A 101 -7.31 -1.32 14.11
N ALA A 102 -6.41 -0.49 14.65
CA ALA A 102 -5.19 -0.06 13.98
C ALA A 102 -3.94 -0.35 14.81
N ALA A 103 -2.84 -0.69 14.15
CA ALA A 103 -1.53 -0.82 14.77
C ALA A 103 -0.56 0.16 14.10
N LEU A 104 0.01 1.08 14.88
CA LEU A 104 1.03 2.01 14.43
C LEU A 104 2.41 1.42 14.77
N LEU A 105 3.28 1.35 13.78
CA LEU A 105 4.66 0.89 13.88
C LEU A 105 5.56 2.03 13.43
N ASN A 106 6.44 2.50 14.31
CA ASN A 106 7.43 3.52 13.96
C ASN A 106 8.85 2.98 14.19
N HIS A 107 9.70 3.15 13.18
CA HIS A 107 11.11 2.81 13.23
C HIS A 107 11.91 3.75 12.32
N GLY A 108 12.83 4.52 12.91
CA GLY A 108 13.65 5.49 12.18
C GLY A 108 12.81 6.44 11.32
N LYS A 109 12.98 6.33 9.99
CA LYS A 109 12.25 7.14 8.99
C LYS A 109 10.90 6.55 8.55
N HIS A 110 10.50 5.41 9.10
CA HIS A 110 9.31 4.68 8.69
C HIS A 110 8.19 4.83 9.72
N ALA A 111 7.03 5.28 9.26
CA ALA A 111 5.78 5.32 10.02
C ALA A 111 4.73 4.50 9.27
N ILE A 112 4.29 3.39 9.87
CA ILE A 112 3.39 2.42 9.25
C ILE A 112 2.15 2.25 10.11
N GLN A 113 0.99 2.57 9.56
CA GLN A 113 -0.30 2.32 10.20
C GLN A 113 -0.99 1.14 9.52
N LEU A 114 -1.03 0.01 10.20
CA LEU A 114 -1.74 -1.20 9.78
C LEU A 114 -3.21 -1.11 10.21
N THR A 115 -4.11 -1.69 9.43
CA THR A 115 -5.55 -1.67 9.71
C THR A 115 -6.18 -3.06 9.59
N GLY A 116 -7.25 -3.30 10.36
CA GLY A 116 -8.05 -4.52 10.30
C GLY A 116 -7.25 -5.78 10.62
N LYS A 117 -7.33 -6.80 9.76
CA LYS A 117 -6.64 -8.10 9.93
C LYS A 117 -5.13 -7.97 10.14
N LEU A 118 -4.49 -6.92 9.58
CA LEU A 118 -3.06 -6.69 9.77
C LEU A 118 -2.76 -6.17 11.19
N ALA A 119 -3.63 -5.34 11.75
CA ALA A 119 -3.50 -4.87 13.12
C ALA A 119 -3.76 -5.99 14.13
N GLU A 120 -4.76 -6.83 13.85
CA GLU A 120 -5.07 -8.03 14.66
C GLU A 120 -3.91 -9.03 14.68
N PHE A 121 -3.22 -9.24 13.55
CA PHE A 121 -2.04 -10.10 13.47
C PHE A 121 -0.86 -9.57 14.31
N MET A 122 -0.76 -8.25 14.45
CA MET A 122 0.26 -7.61 15.28
C MET A 122 -0.09 -7.58 16.76
N ASN A 123 -1.32 -7.94 17.15
CA ASN A 123 -1.72 -8.00 18.55
C ASN A 123 -1.19 -9.30 19.19
N PRO A 124 -0.27 -9.23 20.17
CA PRO A 124 0.31 -10.43 20.79
C PRO A 124 -0.75 -11.28 21.50
N ASN A 125 -1.83 -10.69 22.01
CA ASN A 125 -2.87 -11.40 22.74
C ASN A 125 -3.63 -12.40 21.86
N ASN A 126 -3.73 -12.14 20.55
CA ASN A 126 -4.40 -13.04 19.62
C ASN A 126 -3.57 -14.30 19.28
N ARG A 127 -2.25 -14.26 19.51
CA ARG A 127 -1.35 -15.37 19.18
C ARG A 127 -1.47 -16.53 20.17
N ASN A 128 -1.76 -16.22 21.44
CA ASN A 128 -1.93 -17.23 22.47
C ASN A 128 -3.19 -18.08 22.26
N THR A 129 -4.18 -17.57 21.51
CA THR A 129 -5.43 -18.30 21.23
C THR A 129 -5.29 -19.31 20.09
N THR A 130 -4.29 -19.15 19.20
CA THR A 130 -4.10 -20.04 18.04
C THR A 130 -2.99 -21.07 18.22
N ALA A 131 -2.23 -21.00 19.31
CA ALA A 131 -1.16 -21.95 19.64
C ALA A 131 -1.62 -23.09 20.58
N ALA A 132 -2.92 -23.33 20.71
CA ALA A 132 -3.41 -24.58 21.29
C ALA A 132 -3.28 -25.69 20.23
N PRO A 133 -2.51 -26.76 20.49
CA PRO A 133 -2.28 -27.81 19.52
C PRO A 133 -3.59 -28.49 19.14
N ALA A 134 -3.78 -28.70 17.84
CA ALA A 134 -4.87 -29.46 17.24
C ALA A 134 -4.73 -30.97 17.52
N HIS A 135 -4.73 -31.35 18.79
CA HIS A 135 -4.91 -32.72 19.23
C HIS A 135 -5.97 -32.75 20.35
N ALA A 136 -6.99 -33.58 20.10
CA ALA A 136 -8.04 -34.07 20.99
C ALA A 136 -9.43 -33.41 20.91
N HIS A 137 -10.40 -34.29 20.63
CA HIS A 137 -11.81 -34.30 21.01
C HIS A 137 -12.74 -33.29 20.31
N ALA A 138 -13.58 -33.69 19.36
CA ALA A 138 -14.72 -34.61 19.49
C ALA A 138 -15.65 -34.26 20.67
N THR A 139 -16.87 -33.86 20.32
CA THR A 139 -18.11 -33.88 21.13
C THR A 139 -18.19 -32.89 22.30
N HIS A 140 -19.05 -31.89 22.16
CA HIS A 140 -20.32 -31.77 22.89
C HIS A 140 -20.74 -30.29 22.92
N THR A 141 -21.83 -30.00 22.20
CA THR A 141 -22.54 -28.72 22.26
C THR A 141 -23.11 -28.52 23.66
N HIS A 142 -22.67 -27.47 24.37
CA HIS A 142 -23.47 -26.87 25.44
C HIS A 142 -23.53 -25.37 25.21
N ARG A 143 -24.73 -24.92 24.84
CA ARG A 143 -25.14 -23.53 24.63
C ARG A 143 -25.38 -22.92 26.01
N THR A 144 -24.71 -21.81 26.30
CA THR A 144 -25.04 -20.93 27.42
C THR A 144 -24.99 -19.49 26.90
N ASP A 145 -26.13 -18.81 26.98
CA ASP A 145 -26.34 -17.42 26.60
C ASP A 145 -25.40 -16.45 27.34
N PRO A 146 -24.94 -15.37 26.68
CA PRO A 146 -24.43 -14.21 27.38
C PRO A 146 -25.49 -13.10 27.51
N ASP A 147 -25.73 -12.78 28.78
CA ASP A 147 -26.35 -11.59 29.36
C ASP A 147 -25.83 -10.27 28.73
N PRO A 148 -26.70 -9.36 28.26
CA PRO A 148 -26.29 -8.16 27.52
C PRO A 148 -26.33 -6.89 28.38
N ASP A 149 -25.59 -6.81 29.49
CA ASP A 149 -25.51 -5.56 30.25
C ASP A 149 -24.17 -5.39 30.95
N HIS A 150 -23.12 -4.97 30.22
CA HIS A 150 -22.00 -4.18 30.75
C HIS A 150 -21.00 -3.82 29.64
N SER A 151 -21.09 -2.60 29.08
CA SER A 151 -19.94 -1.90 28.45
C SER A 151 -20.31 -0.48 27.99
N LYS A 152 -20.82 0.37 28.89
CA LYS A 152 -20.91 1.83 28.69
C LYS A 152 -20.16 2.57 29.80
N ALA A 153 -18.85 2.39 29.90
CA ALA A 153 -18.05 3.18 30.86
C ALA A 153 -16.54 3.17 30.59
N THR A 154 -16.05 3.31 29.35
CA THR A 154 -14.61 3.59 29.16
C THR A 154 -14.31 4.30 27.84
N ALA A 155 -14.93 5.46 27.63
CA ALA A 155 -14.62 6.34 26.50
C ALA A 155 -14.29 7.75 27.01
N LEU A 156 -13.32 7.87 27.93
CA LEU A 156 -12.94 9.20 28.43
C LEU A 156 -11.54 9.27 29.04
N ALA A 157 -10.53 8.72 28.37
CA ALA A 157 -9.13 9.02 28.71
C ALA A 157 -8.18 8.53 27.62
N THR A 158 -8.17 9.17 26.45
CA THR A 158 -7.01 9.01 25.55
C THR A 158 -6.72 10.37 24.93
N GLY A 159 -5.79 11.08 25.56
CA GLY A 159 -5.17 12.28 25.02
C GLY A 159 -4.57 11.96 23.66
N VAL A 160 -5.32 12.31 22.62
CA VAL A 160 -4.94 12.18 21.21
C VAL A 160 -3.78 13.14 20.95
N ARG A 161 -2.55 12.69 21.18
CA ARG A 161 -1.34 13.39 20.74
C ARG A 161 -1.23 13.19 19.23
N ARG A 162 -1.89 14.06 18.46
CA ARG A 162 -1.78 14.09 16.99
C ARG A 162 -0.32 14.35 16.62
N LEU A 163 0.28 13.43 15.88
CA LEU A 163 1.61 13.62 15.30
C LEU A 163 1.61 14.89 14.43
N PRO A 164 2.68 15.71 14.48
CA PRO A 164 2.84 16.83 13.59
C PRO A 164 2.81 16.34 12.15
N ARG A 165 1.82 16.81 11.40
CA ARG A 165 1.75 16.62 9.96
C ARG A 165 2.80 17.54 9.35
N ASP A 166 4.02 17.04 9.20
CA ASP A 166 5.04 17.71 8.39
C ASP A 166 4.54 17.80 6.96
N THR A 167 3.97 18.97 6.64
CA THR A 167 3.41 19.33 5.35
C THR A 167 4.37 20.24 4.56
N GLY A 168 5.61 20.40 5.04
CA GLY A 168 6.62 21.27 4.45
C GLY A 168 7.56 20.51 3.52
N GLY A 169 7.13 20.22 2.29
CA GLY A 169 8.04 19.64 1.30
C GLY A 169 7.40 19.25 -0.02
N SER A 170 7.58 20.11 -1.04
CA SER A 170 7.53 19.79 -2.47
C SER A 170 6.17 19.86 -3.21
N GLY A 171 5.50 21.01 -3.18
CA GLY A 171 4.48 21.32 -4.20
C GLY A 171 5.04 21.29 -5.63
N LEU A 172 6.25 21.80 -5.83
CA LEU A 172 6.94 21.82 -7.12
C LEU A 172 7.32 20.44 -7.65
N SER A 173 7.68 19.47 -6.79
CA SER A 173 8.03 18.11 -7.27
C SER A 173 6.80 17.37 -7.79
N ARG A 174 5.63 17.56 -7.15
CA ARG A 174 4.38 16.94 -7.56
C ARG A 174 3.87 17.52 -8.88
N LEU A 175 3.97 18.84 -9.05
CA LEU A 175 3.58 19.52 -10.29
C LEU A 175 4.47 19.10 -11.47
N ALA A 176 5.79 19.01 -11.27
CA ALA A 176 6.71 18.52 -12.30
C ALA A 176 6.41 17.07 -12.73
N ILE A 177 6.02 16.20 -11.79
CA ILE A 177 5.62 14.82 -12.11
C ILE A 177 4.33 14.79 -12.94
N TRP A 178 3.33 15.60 -12.59
CA TRP A 178 2.09 15.70 -13.36
C TRP A 178 2.32 16.23 -14.77
N ILE A 179 3.20 17.23 -14.93
CA ILE A 179 3.59 17.74 -16.26
C ILE A 179 4.29 16.65 -17.07
N ALA A 180 5.21 15.90 -16.47
CA ALA A 180 5.90 14.81 -17.17
C ALA A 180 4.93 13.71 -17.63
N ILE A 181 3.94 13.36 -16.79
CA ILE A 181 2.90 12.39 -17.15
C ILE A 181 2.01 12.94 -18.28
N ALA A 182 1.59 14.20 -18.19
CA ALA A 182 0.77 14.84 -19.23
C ALA A 182 1.49 14.88 -20.58
N LEU A 183 2.78 15.24 -20.58
CA LEU A 183 3.62 15.24 -21.79
C LEU A 183 3.77 13.84 -22.38
N LEU A 184 3.96 12.83 -21.54
CA LEU A 184 4.08 11.45 -22.01
C LEU A 184 2.77 10.95 -22.62
N VAL A 185 1.64 11.22 -21.98
CA VAL A 185 0.30 10.90 -22.50
C VAL A 185 0.04 11.62 -23.82
N PHE A 186 0.41 12.89 -23.92
CA PHE A 186 0.31 13.68 -25.16
C PHE A 186 1.14 13.06 -26.29
N VAL A 187 2.41 12.71 -26.03
CA VAL A 187 3.29 12.08 -27.04
C VAL A 187 2.74 10.73 -27.51
N VAL A 188 2.18 9.94 -26.59
CA VAL A 188 1.54 8.65 -26.91
C VAL A 188 0.31 8.87 -27.79
N LEU A 189 -0.62 9.73 -27.36
CA LEU A 189 -1.84 10.04 -28.12
C LEU A 189 -1.49 10.55 -29.52
N ARG A 190 -0.47 11.41 -29.63
CA ARG A 190 -0.01 11.97 -30.91
C ARG A 190 0.43 10.89 -31.89
N ARG A 191 0.99 9.80 -31.35
CA ARG A 191 1.50 8.68 -32.14
C ARG A 191 0.44 7.63 -32.45
N THR A 192 -0.56 7.44 -31.59
CA THR A 192 -1.56 6.37 -31.74
C THR A 192 -2.84 6.83 -32.41
N VAL A 193 -3.27 8.06 -32.18
CA VAL A 193 -4.53 8.59 -32.70
C VAL A 193 -4.33 10.05 -33.15
N PRO A 194 -3.56 10.28 -34.23
CA PRO A 194 -3.24 11.64 -34.69
C PRO A 194 -4.49 12.45 -35.06
N GLU A 195 -5.57 11.78 -35.48
CA GLU A 195 -6.83 12.44 -35.88
C GLU A 195 -7.57 13.10 -34.71
N LEU A 196 -7.38 12.63 -33.47
CA LEU A 196 -7.94 13.29 -32.28
C LEU A 196 -7.15 14.52 -31.85
N ILE A 197 -5.87 14.63 -32.25
CA ILE A 197 -4.98 15.72 -31.83
C ILE A 197 -4.92 16.84 -32.86
N ALA A 198 -5.12 16.55 -34.14
CA ALA A 198 -5.16 17.54 -35.21
C ALA A 198 -6.06 18.78 -34.90
N PRO A 199 -7.31 18.63 -34.41
CA PRO A 199 -8.13 19.79 -34.08
C PRO A 199 -7.61 20.59 -32.87
N ILE A 200 -6.97 19.92 -31.90
CA ILE A 200 -6.39 20.58 -30.71
C ILE A 200 -5.14 21.38 -31.10
N GLU A 201 -4.27 20.82 -31.97
CA GLU A 201 -3.11 21.54 -32.51
C GLU A 201 -3.54 22.78 -33.31
N GLN A 202 -4.63 22.69 -34.10
CA GLN A 202 -5.19 23.85 -34.79
C GLN A 202 -5.65 24.94 -33.82
N ILE A 203 -6.41 24.59 -32.78
CA ILE A 203 -6.89 25.55 -31.77
C ILE A 203 -5.73 26.24 -31.04
N ILE A 204 -4.70 25.48 -30.63
CA ILE A 204 -3.51 26.04 -29.97
C ILE A 204 -2.76 26.98 -30.92
N THR A 205 -2.63 26.61 -32.19
CA THR A 205 -1.94 27.42 -33.19
C THR A 205 -2.69 28.72 -33.47
N GLU A 206 -4.03 28.70 -33.55
CA GLU A 206 -4.83 29.92 -33.67
C GLU A 206 -4.74 30.80 -32.43
N LEU A 207 -4.80 30.22 -31.23
CA LEU A 207 -4.64 30.94 -29.96
C LEU A 207 -3.28 31.65 -29.88
N LEU A 208 -2.19 30.99 -30.27
CA LEU A 208 -0.84 31.57 -30.28
C LEU A 208 -0.63 32.60 -31.39
N ARG A 209 -1.46 32.59 -32.44
CA ARG A 209 -1.41 33.59 -33.53
C ARG A 209 -2.15 34.88 -33.19
N GLY A 210 -3.07 34.82 -32.23
CA GLY A 210 -3.86 35.97 -31.77
C GLY A 210 -3.24 36.77 -30.63
N PHE A 211 -2.08 36.34 -30.11
CA PHE A 211 -1.23 37.06 -29.15
C PHE A 211 0.01 37.62 -29.84
#